data_AF-A0A2G4SZF9-F1
#
_entry.id   AF-A0A2G4SZF9-F1
#
_cell.length_a   1.000
_cell.length_b   1.000
_cell.length_c   1.000
_cell.angle_alpha   90.00
_cell.angle_beta   90.00
_cell.angle_gamma   90.00
#
_symmetry.space_group_name_H-M   'P 1'
#
loop_
_entity.id
_entity.type
_entity.pdbx_description
1 polymer ?
#
loop_
_entity_poly.entity_id
_entity_poly.type
_entity_poly.pdbx_seq_one_letter_code
_entity_poly.pdbx_strand_id
1 'polypeptide(L)'
;MVFAKKSCSHNEVEEYGASKAGKAYDGDQATKRLEEGFVKLSKCLKDMLDNILLKCDDNKKLQTICFIHSGLQSSVIRADRSTKYITRIQKSRNYHLSSDISQFGTTVLFAVYIAWVIKDIGRNTYTIIQESNTHNTIVTSKAQNGLLNIEKSQRKKMDQRLHRLKKRF
;
A
#
# COMPACT_ATOMS: atom_id res chain seq x y z
N MET A 1 -15.84 -0.29 -0.19
CA MET A 1 -15.05 -1.39 0.42
C MET A 1 -13.59 -1.02 0.34
N VAL A 2 -12.78 -1.27 1.38
CA VAL A 2 -11.34 -0.94 1.40
C VAL A 2 -10.58 -2.26 1.56
N PHE A 3 -9.50 -2.42 0.81
CA PHE A 3 -8.58 -3.55 0.94
C PHE A 3 -7.53 -3.17 1.96
N ALA A 4 -7.58 -3.79 3.13
CA ALA A 4 -6.69 -3.45 4.23
C ALA A 4 -6.17 -4.69 4.94
N LYS A 5 -4.98 -4.58 5.55
CA LYS A 5 -4.48 -5.60 6.47
C LYS A 5 -5.30 -5.55 7.74
N LYS A 6 -5.84 -6.70 8.12
CA LYS A 6 -6.50 -6.87 9.40
C LYS A 6 -5.45 -6.83 10.52
N SER A 7 -5.46 -5.78 11.34
CA SER A 7 -4.75 -5.73 12.62
C SER A 7 -5.77 -5.72 13.77
N CYS A 8 -5.49 -6.46 14.84
CA CYS A 8 -6.29 -6.42 16.07
C CYS A 8 -5.73 -5.43 17.12
N SER A 9 -4.67 -4.70 16.77
CA SER A 9 -4.06 -3.67 17.62
C SER A 9 -4.57 -2.27 17.23
N HIS A 10 -4.56 -1.33 18.17
CA HIS A 10 -4.92 0.10 17.97
C HIS A 10 -3.97 0.88 17.04
N ASN A 11 -3.18 0.19 16.22
CA ASN A 11 -2.29 0.82 15.25
C ASN A 11 -3.08 1.19 13.98
N GLU A 12 -2.59 2.21 13.25
CA GLU A 12 -3.14 2.60 11.96
C GLU A 12 -3.28 1.40 11.01
N VAL A 13 -4.47 1.26 10.43
CA VAL A 13 -4.80 0.19 9.50
C VAL A 13 -4.07 0.44 8.19
N GLU A 14 -3.32 -0.55 7.72
CA GLU A 14 -2.62 -0.46 6.44
C GLU A 14 -3.59 -0.77 5.30
N GLU A 15 -3.97 0.26 4.56
CA GLU A 15 -4.88 0.19 3.43
C GLU A 15 -4.10 0.19 2.11
N TYR A 16 -4.45 -0.73 1.20
CA TYR A 16 -3.73 -0.98 -0.05
C TYR A 16 -4.60 -0.78 -1.29
N GLY A 17 -5.89 -0.52 -1.10
CA GLY A 17 -6.81 -0.26 -2.19
C GLY A 17 -8.22 0.04 -1.73
N ALA A 18 -9.05 0.45 -2.68
CA ALA A 18 -10.45 0.79 -2.44
C ALA A 18 -11.37 0.17 -3.47
N SER A 19 -12.66 0.17 -3.20
CA SER A 19 -13.68 -0.19 -4.16
C SER A 19 -14.94 0.60 -3.92
N LYS A 20 -15.55 0.99 -5.03
CA LYS A 20 -16.80 1.71 -5.08
C LYS A 20 -17.80 0.94 -5.94
N ALA A 21 -19.00 0.76 -5.38
CA ALA A 21 -20.12 0.14 -6.06
C ALA A 21 -21.25 1.16 -6.19
N GLY A 22 -21.78 1.32 -7.39
CA GLY A 22 -23.01 2.05 -7.70
C GLY A 22 -24.12 1.07 -8.08
N LYS A 23 -25.37 1.40 -7.71
CA LYS A 23 -26.53 0.54 -8.00
C LYS A 23 -26.83 0.44 -9.50
N ALA A 24 -26.79 1.56 -10.21
CA ALA A 24 -27.08 1.65 -11.63
C ALA A 24 -25.93 2.34 -12.37
N TYR A 25 -25.84 2.11 -13.67
CA TYR A 25 -24.89 2.82 -14.51
C TYR A 25 -25.59 4.01 -15.18
N ASP A 26 -25.26 5.21 -14.72
CA ASP A 26 -25.88 6.46 -15.18
C ASP A 26 -25.14 7.09 -16.39
N GLY A 27 -24.25 6.33 -17.05
CA GLY A 27 -23.41 6.81 -18.14
C GLY A 27 -22.00 7.24 -17.73
N ASP A 28 -21.13 7.41 -18.73
CA ASP A 28 -19.71 7.70 -18.52
C ASP A 28 -19.45 9.13 -18.06
N GLN A 29 -20.37 10.04 -18.37
CA GLN A 29 -20.33 11.46 -18.01
C GLN A 29 -21.16 11.77 -16.76
N ALA A 30 -21.69 10.75 -16.08
CA ALA A 30 -22.45 10.96 -14.85
C ALA A 30 -21.59 11.65 -13.79
N THR A 31 -22.07 12.77 -13.25
CA THR A 31 -21.33 13.60 -12.30
C THR A 31 -20.85 12.80 -11.09
N LYS A 32 -21.70 11.91 -10.55
CA LYS A 32 -21.33 10.99 -9.46
C LYS A 32 -20.20 10.04 -9.84
N ARG A 33 -20.18 9.53 -11.07
CA ARG A 33 -19.08 8.65 -11.52
C ARG A 33 -17.79 9.44 -11.67
N LEU A 34 -17.86 10.67 -12.17
CA LEU A 34 -16.69 11.53 -12.36
C LEU A 34 -16.10 12.02 -11.03
N GLU A 35 -16.89 12.71 -10.22
CA GLU A 35 -16.43 13.29 -8.96
C GLU A 35 -16.06 12.20 -7.95
N GLU A 36 -16.97 11.26 -7.78
CA GLU A 36 -16.93 10.31 -6.69
C GLU A 36 -16.15 9.03 -7.06
N GLY A 37 -16.05 8.73 -8.35
CA GLY A 37 -15.29 7.63 -8.92
C GLY A 37 -13.89 8.01 -9.38
N PHE A 38 -13.67 9.18 -9.96
CA PHE A 38 -12.34 9.56 -10.47
C PHE A 38 -11.63 10.57 -9.58
N VAL A 39 -12.29 11.62 -9.10
CA VAL A 39 -11.60 12.65 -8.29
C VAL A 39 -11.34 12.16 -6.87
N LYS A 40 -12.40 11.80 -6.13
CA LYS A 40 -12.29 11.38 -4.73
C LYS A 40 -11.45 10.11 -4.56
N LEU A 41 -11.66 9.11 -5.43
CA LEU A 41 -10.92 7.84 -5.35
C LEU A 41 -9.46 7.99 -5.75
N SER A 42 -9.13 8.80 -6.77
CA SER A 42 -7.71 9.00 -7.13
C SER A 42 -6.95 9.70 -6.00
N LYS A 43 -7.60 10.65 -5.32
CA LYS A 43 -7.03 11.28 -4.11
C LYS A 43 -6.82 10.26 -3.00
N CYS A 44 -7.84 9.47 -2.69
CA CYS A 44 -7.77 8.41 -1.69
C CYS A 44 -6.67 7.38 -1.99
N LEU A 45 -6.53 6.94 -3.25
CA LEU A 45 -5.45 6.03 -3.67
C LEU A 45 -4.06 6.63 -3.52
N LYS A 46 -3.91 7.92 -3.85
CA LYS A 46 -2.67 8.64 -3.65
C LYS A 46 -2.32 8.72 -2.17
N ASP A 47 -3.27 9.11 -1.32
CA ASP A 47 -3.05 9.26 0.12
C ASP A 47 -2.67 7.90 0.76
N MET A 48 -3.32 6.80 0.35
CA MET A 48 -2.92 5.44 0.73
C MET A 48 -1.50 5.11 0.28
N LEU A 49 -1.15 5.42 -0.97
CA LEU A 49 0.17 5.15 -1.52
C LEU A 49 1.26 5.94 -0.78
N ASP A 50 1.00 7.22 -0.48
CA ASP A 50 1.88 8.06 0.32
C ASP A 50 2.13 7.47 1.72
N ASN A 51 1.07 7.01 2.39
CA ASN A 51 1.19 6.37 3.71
C ASN A 51 2.03 5.08 3.68
N ILE A 52 1.92 4.27 2.61
CA ILE A 52 2.72 3.06 2.44
C ILE A 52 4.19 3.41 2.19
N LEU A 53 4.45 4.43 1.37
CA LEU A 53 5.82 4.85 1.01
C LEU A 53 6.60 5.42 2.20
N LEU A 54 5.93 5.97 3.21
CA LEU A 54 6.58 6.34 4.47
C LEU A 54 7.20 5.13 5.20
N LYS A 55 6.71 3.91 4.92
CA LYS A 55 7.11 2.67 5.58
C LYS A 55 8.02 1.79 4.72
N CYS A 56 8.25 2.15 3.45
CA CYS A 56 8.94 1.32 2.48
C CYS A 56 9.78 2.16 1.51
N ASP A 57 11.08 1.91 1.43
CA ASP A 57 12.00 2.63 0.54
C ASP A 57 11.83 2.27 -0.95
N ASP A 58 11.22 1.11 -1.24
CA ASP A 58 11.18 0.53 -2.58
C ASP A 58 10.01 1.07 -3.43
N ASN A 59 10.13 2.35 -3.79
CA ASN A 59 9.07 3.16 -4.40
C ASN A 59 8.56 2.66 -5.77
N LYS A 60 9.38 1.91 -6.51
CA LYS A 60 9.13 1.61 -7.93
C LYS A 60 8.14 0.47 -8.18
N LYS A 61 7.86 -0.35 -7.17
CA LYS A 61 6.99 -1.55 -7.30
C LYS A 61 5.64 -1.40 -6.61
N LEU A 62 5.48 -0.36 -5.79
CA LEU A 62 4.26 -0.12 -5.03
C LEU A 62 3.17 0.48 -5.90
N GLN A 63 1.99 -0.14 -5.83
CA GLN A 63 0.79 0.30 -6.54
C GLN A 63 -0.44 0.14 -5.63
N THR A 64 -1.28 1.16 -5.56
CA THR A 64 -2.60 1.03 -4.95
C THR A 64 -3.66 0.92 -6.04
N ILE A 65 -4.71 0.14 -5.78
CA ILE A 65 -5.74 -0.15 -6.78
C ILE A 65 -7.11 0.23 -6.26
N CYS A 66 -7.93 0.79 -7.15
CA CYS A 66 -9.35 0.92 -6.94
C CYS A 66 -10.18 0.16 -7.97
N PHE A 67 -11.20 -0.54 -7.49
CA PHE A 67 -12.22 -1.17 -8.31
C PHE A 67 -13.53 -0.38 -8.30
N ILE A 68 -13.97 0.10 -9.46
CA ILE A 68 -15.24 0.80 -9.62
C ILE A 68 -16.21 -0.08 -10.38
N HIS A 69 -17.38 -0.29 -9.80
CA HIS A 69 -18.44 -1.10 -10.38
C HIS A 69 -19.77 -0.35 -10.34
N SER A 70 -20.55 -0.40 -11.41
CA SER A 70 -21.90 0.19 -11.49
C SER A 70 -22.73 -0.64 -12.46
N GLY A 71 -23.76 -1.34 -11.96
CA GLY A 71 -24.55 -2.26 -12.79
C GLY A 71 -23.66 -3.31 -13.47
N LEU A 72 -23.72 -3.42 -14.80
CA LEU A 72 -22.87 -4.34 -15.56
C LEU A 72 -21.54 -3.73 -16.03
N GLN A 73 -21.25 -2.49 -15.66
CA GLN A 73 -20.05 -1.79 -16.08
C GLN A 73 -19.03 -1.66 -14.94
N SER A 74 -17.78 -2.01 -15.25
CA SER A 74 -16.69 -1.90 -14.28
C SER A 74 -15.47 -1.20 -14.90
N SER A 75 -14.63 -0.65 -14.02
CA SER A 75 -13.35 -0.05 -14.39
C SER A 75 -12.38 -0.12 -13.23
N VAL A 76 -11.10 -0.12 -13.54
CA VAL A 76 -10.01 -0.17 -12.55
C VAL A 76 -9.24 1.13 -12.62
N ILE A 77 -8.88 1.65 -11.45
CA ILE A 77 -7.92 2.74 -11.32
C ILE A 77 -6.70 2.17 -10.61
N ARG A 78 -5.52 2.47 -11.12
CA ARG A 78 -4.24 2.14 -10.47
C ARG A 78 -3.51 3.44 -10.18
N ALA A 79 -2.93 3.53 -9.00
CA ALA A 79 -2.05 4.62 -8.63
C ALA A 79 -0.67 4.04 -8.36
N ASP A 80 0.35 4.59 -9.02
CA ASP A 80 1.72 4.15 -8.87
C ASP A 80 2.70 5.32 -8.84
N ARG A 81 3.89 5.09 -8.26
CA ARG A 81 4.91 6.13 -8.12
C ARG A 81 6.06 5.87 -9.08
N SER A 82 5.99 6.50 -10.26
CA SER A 82 7.05 6.39 -11.28
C SER A 82 8.31 7.16 -10.89
N THR A 83 8.17 8.28 -10.16
CA THR A 83 9.28 9.10 -9.67
C THR A 83 8.97 9.58 -8.24
N LYS A 84 9.97 10.04 -7.49
CA LYS A 84 9.84 10.36 -6.05
C LYS A 84 8.67 11.29 -5.70
N TYR A 85 8.30 12.20 -6.59
CA TYR A 85 7.31 13.25 -6.31
C TYR A 85 6.05 13.17 -7.18
N ILE A 86 6.03 12.28 -8.18
CA ILE A 86 4.92 12.19 -9.13
C ILE A 86 4.18 10.87 -8.90
N THR A 87 2.90 10.99 -8.56
CA THR A 87 1.97 9.86 -8.52
C THR A 87 1.22 9.83 -9.84
N ARG A 88 1.31 8.71 -10.54
CA ARG A 88 0.61 8.49 -11.79
C ARG A 88 -0.69 7.75 -11.50
N ILE A 89 -1.79 8.27 -12.02
CA ILE A 89 -3.10 7.62 -11.97
C ILE A 89 -3.40 7.07 -13.35
N GLN A 90 -3.57 5.75 -13.44
CA GLN A 90 -3.94 5.07 -14.67
C GLN A 90 -5.36 4.52 -14.54
N LYS A 91 -6.23 4.96 -15.45
CA LYS A 91 -7.58 4.43 -15.58
C LYS A 91 -7.60 3.37 -16.67
N SER A 92 -8.12 2.19 -16.36
CA SER A 92 -8.40 1.17 -17.38
C SER A 92 -9.59 1.59 -18.23
N ARG A 93 -9.68 1.04 -19.45
CA ARG A 93 -10.91 1.15 -20.23
C ARG A 93 -12.07 0.57 -19.40
N ASN A 94 -13.23 1.20 -19.52
CA ASN A 94 -14.47 0.63 -19.01
C ASN A 94 -14.72 -0.68 -19.74
N TYR A 95 -15.15 -1.69 -19.00
CA TYR A 95 -15.63 -2.93 -19.59
C TYR A 95 -17.03 -3.22 -19.11
N HIS A 96 -17.83 -3.72 -20.04
CA HIS A 96 -19.24 -4.00 -19.85
C HIS A 96 -19.45 -5.51 -19.91
N LEU A 97 -20.06 -6.06 -18.85
CA LEU A 97 -20.51 -7.44 -18.81
C LEU A 97 -21.79 -7.53 -19.64
N SER A 98 -21.74 -8.26 -20.75
CA SER A 98 -22.95 -8.46 -21.54
C SER A 98 -23.93 -9.34 -20.77
N SER A 99 -25.23 -9.03 -20.86
CA SER A 99 -26.30 -9.90 -20.39
C SER A 99 -26.62 -11.03 -21.37
N ASP A 100 -26.13 -10.94 -22.61
CA ASP A 100 -26.29 -11.97 -23.63
C ASP A 100 -25.27 -13.11 -23.44
N ILE A 101 -25.79 -14.35 -23.37
CA ILE A 101 -25.01 -15.57 -23.18
C ILE A 101 -24.00 -15.80 -24.32
N SER A 102 -24.31 -15.33 -25.51
CA SER A 102 -23.44 -15.44 -26.70
C SER A 102 -22.13 -14.67 -26.51
N GLN A 103 -22.15 -13.61 -25.70
CA GLN A 103 -21.00 -12.76 -25.39
C GLN A 103 -20.36 -13.08 -24.03
N PHE A 104 -20.77 -14.17 -23.40
CA PHE A 104 -20.25 -14.57 -22.09
C PHE A 104 -18.74 -14.81 -22.14
N GLY A 105 -18.26 -15.58 -23.11
CA GLY A 105 -16.85 -15.93 -23.23
C GLY A 105 -15.92 -14.72 -23.41
N THR A 106 -16.37 -13.69 -24.11
CA THR A 106 -15.55 -12.48 -24.36
C THR A 106 -15.62 -11.49 -23.21
N THR A 107 -16.81 -11.28 -22.62
CA THR A 107 -17.01 -10.23 -21.60
C THR A 107 -16.71 -10.71 -20.18
N VAL A 108 -17.11 -11.93 -19.82
CA VAL A 108 -16.91 -12.48 -18.47
C VAL A 108 -15.48 -12.92 -18.25
N LEU A 109 -14.85 -13.56 -19.25
CA LEU A 109 -13.45 -13.96 -19.15
C LEU A 109 -12.54 -12.75 -18.92
N PHE A 110 -12.82 -11.63 -19.61
CA PHE A 110 -12.09 -10.38 -19.40
C PHE A 110 -12.29 -9.85 -17.98
N ALA A 111 -13.52 -9.87 -17.44
CA ALA A 111 -13.78 -9.45 -16.06
C ALA A 111 -13.03 -10.32 -15.03
N VAL A 112 -13.01 -11.65 -15.23
CA VAL A 112 -12.25 -12.58 -14.38
C VAL A 112 -10.75 -12.31 -14.46
N TYR A 113 -10.21 -12.09 -15.66
CA TYR A 113 -8.82 -11.74 -15.86
C TYR A 113 -8.44 -10.44 -15.12
N ILE A 114 -9.27 -9.41 -15.23
CA ILE A 114 -9.05 -8.15 -14.52
C ILE A 114 -9.09 -8.35 -13.01
N ALA A 115 -10.04 -9.13 -12.48
CA ALA A 115 -10.09 -9.44 -11.05
C ALA A 115 -8.83 -10.17 -10.58
N TRP A 116 -8.28 -11.07 -11.40
CA TRP A 116 -7.01 -11.75 -11.12
C TRP A 116 -5.83 -10.78 -11.10
N VAL A 117 -5.72 -9.87 -12.07
CA VAL A 117 -4.67 -8.84 -12.09
C VAL A 117 -4.73 -7.94 -10.85
N ILE A 118 -5.93 -7.54 -10.43
CA ILE A 118 -6.12 -6.73 -9.21
C ILE A 118 -5.62 -7.50 -7.97
N LYS A 119 -6.00 -8.78 -7.86
CA LYS A 119 -5.54 -9.65 -6.77
C LYS A 119 -4.03 -9.77 -6.76
N ASP A 120 -3.41 -9.96 -7.93
CA ASP A 120 -1.97 -10.14 -8.05
C ASP A 120 -1.18 -8.89 -7.61
N ILE A 121 -1.60 -7.72 -8.08
CA ILE A 121 -0.98 -6.45 -7.67
C ILE A 121 -1.17 -6.21 -6.15
N GLY A 122 -2.38 -6.46 -5.62
CA GLY A 122 -2.64 -6.34 -4.18
C GLY A 122 -1.79 -7.32 -3.34
N ARG A 123 -1.52 -8.52 -3.86
CA ARG A 123 -0.62 -9.47 -3.22
C ARG A 123 0.84 -9.00 -3.26
N ASN A 124 1.27 -8.44 -4.39
CA ASN A 124 2.63 -7.94 -4.56
C ASN A 124 2.91 -6.79 -3.58
N THR A 125 2.00 -5.82 -3.47
CA THR A 125 2.15 -4.71 -2.51
C THR A 125 2.15 -5.18 -1.06
N TYR A 126 1.27 -6.10 -0.70
CA TYR A 126 1.29 -6.71 0.62
C TYR A 126 2.65 -7.39 0.93
N THR A 127 3.22 -8.10 -0.04
CA THR A 127 4.50 -8.81 0.15
C THR A 127 5.65 -7.82 0.38
N ILE A 128 5.73 -6.77 -0.42
CA ILE A 128 6.75 -5.71 -0.29
C ILE A 128 6.70 -5.05 1.09
N ILE A 129 5.49 -4.77 1.60
CA ILE A 129 5.30 -4.14 2.91
C ILE A 129 5.71 -5.07 4.05
N GLN A 130 5.49 -6.39 3.90
CA GLN A 130 5.91 -7.36 4.90
C GLN A 130 7.44 -7.52 4.93
N GLU A 131 8.09 -7.48 3.75
CA GLU A 131 9.55 -7.48 3.64
C GLU A 131 10.16 -6.23 4.28
N SER A 132 9.60 -5.04 4.03
CA SER A 132 10.10 -3.79 4.60
C SER A 132 9.95 -3.74 6.12
N ASN A 133 8.84 -4.22 6.67
CA ASN A 133 8.62 -4.34 8.11
C ASN A 133 9.64 -5.29 8.78
N THR A 134 9.97 -6.40 8.11
CA THR A 134 10.97 -7.36 8.61
C THR A 134 12.37 -6.72 8.63
N HIS A 135 12.74 -6.01 7.56
CA HIS A 135 14.02 -5.30 7.49
C HIS A 135 14.15 -4.21 8.56
N ASN A 136 13.10 -3.40 8.75
CA ASN A 136 13.09 -2.34 9.76
C ASN A 136 13.28 -2.88 11.18
N THR A 137 12.64 -4.01 11.51
CA THR A 137 12.77 -4.67 12.82
C THR A 137 14.20 -5.17 13.07
N ILE A 138 14.84 -5.72 12.04
CA ILE A 138 16.23 -6.18 12.15
C ILE A 138 17.20 -5.00 12.33
N VAL A 139 17.01 -3.91 11.58
CA VAL A 139 17.85 -2.71 11.69
C VAL A 139 17.72 -2.05 13.07
N THR A 140 16.49 -1.90 13.59
CA THR A 140 16.27 -1.32 14.93
C THR A 140 16.87 -2.19 16.02
N SER A 141 16.73 -3.50 15.96
CA SER A 141 17.35 -4.41 16.94
C SER A 141 18.88 -4.33 16.93
N LYS A 142 19.51 -4.23 15.74
CA LYS A 142 20.95 -4.04 15.61
C LYS A 142 21.41 -2.68 16.15
N ALA A 143 20.65 -1.61 15.89
CA ALA A 143 20.96 -0.27 16.39
C ALA A 143 20.89 -0.19 17.92
N GLN A 144 19.84 -0.77 18.53
CA GLN A 144 19.71 -0.85 19.99
C GLN A 144 20.84 -1.65 20.64
N ASN A 145 21.22 -2.78 20.04
CA ASN A 145 22.35 -3.58 20.51
C ASN A 145 23.69 -2.81 20.38
N GLY A 146 23.86 -2.01 19.32
CA GLY A 146 25.01 -1.13 19.15
C GLY A 146 25.12 -0.08 20.26
N LEU A 147 24.02 0.63 20.54
CA LEU A 147 23.94 1.63 21.62
C LEU A 147 24.24 1.02 22.99
N LEU A 148 23.65 -0.14 23.30
CA LEU A 148 23.88 -0.85 24.55
C LEU A 148 25.36 -1.25 24.71
N ASN A 149 26.02 -1.66 23.62
CA ASN A 149 27.44 -1.99 23.64
C ASN A 149 28.34 -0.77 23.83
N ILE A 150 27.97 0.38 23.26
CA ILE A 150 28.67 1.65 23.48
C ILE A 150 28.55 2.07 24.95
N GLU A 151 27.35 2.04 25.53
CA GLU A 151 27.15 2.38 26.95
C GLU A 151 27.95 1.47 27.88
N LYS A 152 27.94 0.15 27.64
CA LYS A 152 28.74 -0.81 28.40
C LYS A 152 30.25 -0.51 28.29
N SER A 153 30.72 -0.13 27.11
CA SER A 153 32.12 0.26 26.89
C SER A 153 32.51 1.52 27.65
N GLN A 154 31.63 2.53 27.67
CA GLN A 154 31.87 3.78 28.41
C GLN A 154 31.88 3.56 29.93
N ARG A 155 30.94 2.76 30.47
CA ARG A 155 30.95 2.38 31.90
C ARG A 155 32.26 1.68 32.28
N LYS A 156 32.71 0.71 31.48
CA LYS A 156 33.97 -0.01 31.72
C LYS A 156 35.19 0.92 31.75
N LYS A 157 35.24 1.91 30.85
CA LYS A 157 36.32 2.93 30.84
C LYS A 157 36.27 3.83 32.06
N MET A 158 35.07 4.19 32.53
CA MET A 158 34.87 5.01 33.72
C MET A 158 35.28 4.27 35.00
N ASP A 159 34.90 2.99 35.13
CA ASP A 159 35.31 2.13 36.26
C ASP A 159 36.83 1.93 36.31
N GLN A 160 37.47 1.74 35.16
CA GLN A 160 38.94 1.67 35.07
C GLN A 160 39.62 2.98 35.48
N ARG A 161 39.05 4.15 35.15
CA ARG A 161 39.55 5.45 35.61
C ARG A 161 39.40 5.59 37.12
N LEU A 162 38.25 5.20 37.67
CA LEU A 162 37.98 5.24 39.11
C LEU A 162 38.95 4.34 39.89
N HIS A 163 39.25 3.15 39.37
CA HIS A 163 40.17 2.22 40.01
C HIS A 163 41.63 2.72 39.98
N ARG A 164 42.06 3.42 38.92
CA ARG A 164 43.38 4.07 38.88
C ARG A 164 43.51 5.23 39.85
N LEU A 165 42.45 6.02 40.04
CA LEU A 165 42.42 7.13 41.00
C LEU A 165 42.52 6.62 42.44
N LYS A 166 41.83 5.52 42.77
CA LYS A 166 41.91 4.86 44.08
C LYS A 166 43.26 4.21 44.41
N LYS A 167 44.16 4.03 43.43
CA LYS A 167 45.54 3.53 43.67
C LYS A 167 46.57 4.65 43.87
N ARG A 168 46.17 5.92 43.71
CA ARG A 168 47.05 7.10 43.84
C ARG A 168 46.91 7.82 45.18
N PHE A 169 45.96 7.40 46.02
CA PHE A 169 45.78 7.79 47.41
C PHE A 169 45.87 6.55 48.27
#